data_AF-A0A3M6JX56-F1
#
_entry.id   AF-A0A3M6JX56-F1
#
_cell.length_a   1.000
_cell.length_b   1.000
_cell.length_c   1.000
_cell.angle_alpha   90.00
_cell.angle_beta   90.00
_cell.angle_gamma   90.00
#
_symmetry.space_group_name_H-M   'P 1'
#
loop_
_entity.id
_entity.type
_entity.pdbx_description
1 polymer ?
#
loop_
_entity_poly.entity_id
_entity_poly.type
_entity_poly.pdbx_seq_one_letter_code
_entity_poly.pdbx_strand_id
1 'polypeptide(L)'
;MLSNQKSPNFPCFDCHTDCCKEYTIFVNAHDVYRLSNGLNLKPETFLELIGAKDYSLGIKVEEGLVDLALKQKNGACEFLENTDDVFRCTVNDFKPGVCKSYPFEMKNGKLAQMSDIMCPTDWDLSGFKEMMIPHLKKDELEWKFYDDLVSDWNSKYEGQPLSKFLEFMLNQVELYLKVQ
;
A
#
# COMPACT_ATOMS: atom_id res chain seq x y z
N MET A 1 -15.94 36.04 28.22
CA MET A 1 -16.20 34.61 27.95
C MET A 1 -16.25 34.42 26.44
N LEU A 2 -15.08 34.40 25.77
CA LEU A 2 -15.02 34.15 24.33
C LEU A 2 -14.89 32.63 24.15
N SER A 3 -15.92 32.04 23.54
CA SER A 3 -15.99 30.64 23.17
C SER A 3 -14.84 30.29 22.21
N ASN A 4 -13.84 29.56 22.72
CA ASN A 4 -12.82 28.90 21.90
C ASN A 4 -13.50 27.76 21.13
N GLN A 5 -14.01 28.05 19.94
CA GLN A 5 -14.24 27.02 18.95
C GLN A 5 -12.86 26.60 18.42
N LYS A 6 -12.30 25.53 19.01
CA LYS A 6 -11.16 24.83 18.41
C LYS A 6 -11.61 24.35 17.03
N SER A 7 -10.97 24.85 15.98
CA SER A 7 -10.99 24.22 14.66
C SER A 7 -10.68 22.73 14.86
N PRO A 8 -11.38 21.80 14.19
CA PRO A 8 -11.02 20.39 14.29
C PRO A 8 -9.58 20.26 13.78
N ASN A 9 -8.65 19.93 14.68
CA ASN A 9 -7.29 19.57 14.28
C ASN A 9 -7.46 18.43 13.27
N PHE A 10 -7.01 18.63 12.03
CA PHE A 10 -6.92 17.51 11.11
C PHE A 10 -6.00 16.48 11.77
N PRO A 11 -6.42 15.20 11.88
CA PRO A 11 -5.63 14.17 12.58
C PRO A 11 -4.19 14.04 12.09
N CYS A 12 -3.92 14.49 10.86
CA CYS A 12 -2.58 14.54 10.27
C CYS A 12 -1.61 15.49 11.00
N PHE A 13 -2.08 16.54 11.70
CA PHE A 13 -1.20 17.47 12.43
C PHE A 13 -0.57 16.83 13.67
N ASP A 14 -1.32 15.96 14.34
CA ASP A 14 -0.84 15.22 15.52
C ASP A 14 -0.37 13.80 15.14
N CYS A 15 -0.28 13.48 13.84
CA CYS A 15 0.12 12.16 13.36
C CYS A 15 1.63 11.99 13.47
N HIS A 16 2.08 11.05 14.31
CA HIS A 16 3.50 10.74 14.48
C HIS A 16 4.10 9.92 13.32
N THR A 17 3.30 9.51 12.33
CA THR A 17 3.69 8.68 11.17
C THR A 17 4.28 7.32 11.52
N ASP A 18 3.92 6.78 12.69
CA ASP A 18 4.47 5.50 13.16
C ASP A 18 4.08 4.32 12.27
N CYS A 19 2.96 4.39 11.55
CA CYS A 19 2.63 3.41 10.52
C CYS A 19 3.68 3.32 9.40
N CYS A 20 4.40 4.41 9.12
CA CYS A 20 5.52 4.40 8.17
C CYS A 20 6.83 3.93 8.80
N LYS A 21 6.94 3.85 10.13
CA LYS A 21 8.17 3.42 10.84
C LYS A 21 8.12 1.95 11.23
N GLU A 22 6.93 1.47 11.60
CA GLU A 22 6.77 0.15 12.21
C GLU A 22 6.29 -0.93 11.21
N TYR A 23 5.49 -0.55 10.20
CA TYR A 23 4.93 -1.53 9.28
C TYR A 23 5.84 -1.83 8.08
N THR A 24 5.98 -3.11 7.77
CA THR A 24 6.35 -3.55 6.42
C THR A 24 5.15 -3.38 5.49
N ILE A 25 5.30 -2.52 4.48
CA ILE A 25 4.22 -2.21 3.53
C ILE A 25 4.34 -3.16 2.34
N PHE A 26 3.52 -4.21 2.33
CA PHE A 26 3.34 -5.07 1.17
C PHE A 26 2.54 -4.35 0.10
N VAL A 27 2.87 -4.62 -1.17
CA VAL A 27 2.27 -3.93 -2.31
C VAL A 27 1.78 -4.92 -3.36
N ASN A 28 0.67 -4.57 -4.00
CA ASN A 28 0.14 -5.31 -5.13
C ASN A 28 0.61 -4.71 -6.47
N ALA A 29 0.26 -5.36 -7.59
CA ALA A 29 0.64 -4.89 -8.92
C ALA A 29 0.21 -3.44 -9.24
N HIS A 30 -0.97 -3.03 -8.78
CA HIS A 30 -1.50 -1.70 -9.03
C HIS A 30 -0.77 -0.63 -8.20
N ASP A 31 -0.38 -0.95 -6.97
CA ASP A 31 0.48 -0.08 -6.16
C ASP A 31 1.82 0.17 -6.86
N VAL A 32 2.48 -0.90 -7.31
CA VAL A 32 3.77 -0.80 -8.01
C VAL A 32 3.62 0.02 -9.29
N TYR A 33 2.56 -0.24 -10.07
CA TYR A 33 2.27 0.52 -11.28
C TYR A 33 2.06 2.02 -11.00
N ARG A 34 1.27 2.37 -9.97
CA ARG A 34 1.05 3.76 -9.58
C ARG A 34 2.33 4.45 -9.12
N LEU A 35 3.12 3.78 -8.29
CA LEU A 35 4.39 4.33 -7.79
C LEU A 35 5.39 4.53 -8.92
N SER A 36 5.56 3.55 -9.80
CA SER A 36 6.45 3.67 -10.96
C SER A 36 6.10 4.84 -11.86
N ASN A 37 4.81 5.02 -12.16
CA ASN A 37 4.36 6.14 -12.99
C ASN A 37 4.43 7.48 -12.27
N GLY A 38 4.05 7.54 -10.98
CA GLY A 38 4.07 8.77 -10.20
C GLY A 38 5.47 9.29 -9.91
N LEU A 39 6.44 8.39 -9.73
CA LEU A 39 7.85 8.73 -9.49
C LEU A 39 8.69 8.80 -10.77
N ASN A 40 8.20 8.24 -11.88
CA ASN A 40 9.00 7.95 -13.08
C ASN A 40 10.26 7.13 -12.74
N LEU A 41 10.07 6.08 -11.91
CA LEU A 41 11.12 5.19 -11.43
C LEU A 41 10.77 3.73 -11.69
N LYS A 42 11.81 2.89 -11.82
CA LYS A 42 11.64 1.45 -11.96
C LYS A 42 11.31 0.81 -10.60
N PRO A 43 10.49 -0.25 -10.56
CA PRO A 43 10.09 -0.89 -9.29
C PRO A 43 11.26 -1.26 -8.38
N GLU A 44 12.37 -1.74 -8.95
CA GLU A 44 13.56 -2.17 -8.21
C GLU A 44 14.22 -1.05 -7.40
N THR A 45 13.93 0.22 -7.71
CA THR A 45 14.46 1.34 -6.92
C THR A 45 13.77 1.43 -5.57
N PHE A 46 12.49 1.04 -5.47
CA PHE A 46 11.64 1.22 -4.29
C PHE A 46 11.04 -0.09 -3.73
N LEU A 47 11.38 -1.24 -4.30
CA LEU A 47 10.92 -2.54 -3.80
C LEU A 47 12.06 -3.34 -3.15
N GLU A 48 11.73 -4.02 -2.06
CA GLU A 48 12.51 -5.11 -1.50
C GLU A 48 11.74 -6.44 -1.56
N LEU A 49 12.50 -7.53 -1.60
CA LEU A 49 11.97 -8.88 -1.54
C LEU A 49 11.89 -9.34 -0.09
N ILE A 50 10.70 -9.76 0.33
CA ILE A 50 10.49 -10.42 1.61
C ILE A 50 10.16 -11.88 1.32
N GLY A 51 10.65 -12.82 2.13
CA GLY A 51 10.23 -14.22 2.00
C GLY A 51 8.71 -14.34 2.14
N ALA A 52 8.06 -15.10 1.25
CA ALA A 52 6.61 -15.13 1.19
C ALA A 52 5.99 -15.52 2.54
N LYS A 53 5.02 -14.72 2.99
CA LYS A 53 4.29 -15.01 4.25
C LYS A 53 3.27 -16.12 4.07
N ASP A 54 2.65 -16.18 2.90
CA ASP A 54 1.76 -17.25 2.49
C ASP A 54 2.38 -17.97 1.28
N TYR A 55 2.79 -19.21 1.47
CA TYR A 55 3.41 -20.02 0.43
C TYR A 55 2.50 -20.28 -0.78
N SER A 56 1.18 -20.14 -0.62
CA SER A 56 0.22 -20.30 -1.71
C SER A 56 0.05 -19.04 -2.58
N LEU A 57 0.42 -17.87 -2.05
CA LEU A 57 0.27 -16.58 -2.72
C LEU A 57 1.60 -15.94 -3.12
N GLY A 58 2.73 -16.47 -2.65
CA GLY A 58 4.05 -15.96 -2.97
C GLY A 58 4.41 -16.09 -4.45
N ILE A 59 5.25 -15.17 -4.93
CA ILE A 59 5.80 -15.16 -6.28
C ILE A 59 6.95 -16.16 -6.36
N LYS A 60 6.90 -17.10 -7.30
CA LYS A 60 7.99 -18.02 -7.61
C LYS A 60 8.91 -17.43 -8.69
N VAL A 61 10.05 -16.92 -8.26
CA VAL A 61 11.12 -16.40 -9.13
C VAL A 61 12.44 -17.10 -8.86
N GLU A 62 13.46 -16.83 -9.67
CA GLU A 62 14.82 -17.36 -9.49
C GLU A 62 15.38 -17.07 -8.08
N GLU A 63 15.04 -15.90 -7.53
CA GLU A 63 15.45 -15.42 -6.21
C GLU A 63 14.79 -16.18 -5.05
N GLY A 64 13.74 -16.96 -5.33
CA GLY A 64 13.01 -17.77 -4.37
C GLY A 64 11.51 -17.51 -4.39
N LEU A 65 10.86 -17.90 -3.28
CA LEU A 65 9.44 -17.68 -3.05
C LEU A 65 9.24 -16.43 -2.19
N VAL A 66 8.77 -15.35 -2.81
CA VAL A 66 8.86 -13.99 -2.26
C VAL A 66 7.56 -13.20 -2.38
N ASP A 67 7.42 -12.19 -1.52
CA ASP A 67 6.45 -11.10 -1.61
C ASP A 67 7.18 -9.78 -1.91
N LEU A 68 6.47 -8.81 -2.48
CA LEU A 68 6.96 -7.45 -2.71
C LEU A 68 6.57 -6.53 -1.56
N ALA A 69 7.55 -5.80 -1.03
CA ALA A 69 7.34 -4.73 -0.06
C ALA A 69 8.07 -3.45 -0.45
N LEU A 70 7.61 -2.30 0.05
CA LEU A 70 8.34 -1.05 -0.07
C LEU A 70 9.63 -1.10 0.74
N LYS A 71 10.72 -0.53 0.23
CA LYS A 71 11.98 -0.49 0.96
C LYS A 71 11.85 0.32 2.23
N GLN A 72 12.66 -0.07 3.22
CA GLN A 72 12.96 0.78 4.35
C GLN A 72 14.31 1.51 4.22
N LYS A 73 14.35 2.75 4.69
CA LYS A 73 15.53 3.58 4.86
C LYS A 73 15.56 4.12 6.28
N ASN A 74 16.65 3.86 7.01
CA ASN A 74 16.82 4.29 8.40
C ASN A 74 15.70 3.81 9.35
N GLY A 75 15.18 2.59 9.14
CA GLY A 75 14.13 2.00 9.97
C GLY A 75 12.73 2.59 9.75
N ALA A 76 12.48 3.19 8.59
CA ALA A 76 11.16 3.62 8.16
C ALA A 76 10.99 3.43 6.65
N CYS A 77 9.74 3.45 6.16
CA CYS A 77 9.41 3.45 4.74
C CYS A 77 10.23 4.50 3.99
N GLU A 78 10.81 4.14 2.85
CA GLU A 78 11.72 5.00 2.09
C GLU A 78 11.09 6.33 1.64
N PHE A 79 9.77 6.37 1.53
CA PHE A 79 9.01 7.56 1.14
C PHE A 79 8.65 8.46 2.32
N LEU A 80 9.09 8.14 3.53
CA LEU A 80 8.95 9.00 4.69
C LEU A 80 10.10 10.01 4.73
N GLU A 81 9.78 11.29 4.52
CA GLU A 81 10.72 12.40 4.66
C GLU A 81 10.42 13.21 5.92
N ASN A 82 11.48 13.74 6.53
CA ASN A 82 11.38 14.70 7.63
C ASN A 82 11.87 16.07 7.15
N THR A 83 11.04 17.09 7.30
CA THR A 83 11.39 18.50 7.04
C THR A 83 10.91 19.33 8.23
N ASP A 84 11.82 20.06 8.89
CA ASP A 84 11.52 20.92 10.05
C ASP A 84 10.70 20.21 11.15
N ASP A 85 11.12 19.00 11.52
CA ASP A 85 10.46 18.10 12.49
C ASP A 85 9.05 17.64 12.09
N VAL A 86 8.67 17.81 10.83
CA VAL A 86 7.41 17.31 10.26
C VAL A 86 7.69 16.16 9.31
N PHE A 87 7.12 15.00 9.62
CA PHE A 87 7.17 13.82 8.78
C PHE A 87 6.08 13.86 7.69
N ARG A 88 6.45 13.57 6.44
CA ARG A 88 5.54 13.53 5.29
C ARG A 88 5.84 12.36 4.36
N CYS A 89 4.78 11.77 3.84
CA CYS A 89 4.90 10.78 2.76
C CYS A 89 5.09 11.51 1.43
N THR A 90 6.20 11.28 0.74
CA THR A 90 6.51 11.92 -0.55
C THR A 90 5.62 11.46 -1.69
N VAL A 91 4.97 10.30 -1.54
CA VAL A 91 4.07 9.70 -2.53
C VAL A 91 2.59 9.80 -2.13
N ASN A 92 2.22 10.74 -1.24
CA ASN A 92 0.88 10.79 -0.65
C ASN A 92 -0.28 10.72 -1.67
N ASP A 93 -0.13 11.34 -2.84
CA ASP A 93 -1.18 11.43 -3.86
C ASP A 93 -1.42 10.11 -4.61
N PHE A 94 -0.42 9.22 -4.65
CA PHE A 94 -0.46 7.94 -5.36
C PHE A 94 0.10 6.79 -4.51
N LYS A 95 0.01 6.93 -3.18
CA LYS A 95 0.46 5.95 -2.20
C LYS A 95 -0.27 4.61 -2.34
N PRO A 96 0.31 3.52 -1.83
CA PRO A 96 -0.34 2.21 -1.86
C PRO A 96 -1.74 2.20 -1.26
N GLY A 97 -2.59 1.27 -1.73
CA GLY A 97 -3.97 1.11 -1.27
C GLY A 97 -4.06 0.91 0.24
N VAL A 98 -3.19 0.05 0.79
CA VAL A 98 -3.07 -0.19 2.24
C VAL A 98 -2.75 1.09 3.02
N CYS A 99 -1.85 1.94 2.51
CA CYS A 99 -1.49 3.23 3.12
C CYS A 99 -2.58 4.29 2.97
N LYS A 100 -3.44 4.14 1.96
CA LYS A 100 -4.58 5.04 1.71
C LYS A 100 -5.78 4.70 2.60
N SER A 101 -5.99 3.42 2.84
CA SER A 101 -7.11 2.91 3.63
C SER A 101 -6.83 2.89 5.12
N TYR A 102 -5.55 2.85 5.55
CA TYR A 102 -5.18 2.90 6.95
C TYR A 102 -5.75 4.17 7.65
N PRO A 103 -6.35 4.05 8.85
CA PRO A 103 -6.43 2.86 9.73
C PRO A 103 -7.74 2.05 9.62
N PHE A 104 -8.43 2.12 8.48
CA PHE A 104 -9.73 1.49 8.28
C PHE A 104 -9.62 0.13 7.58
N GLU A 105 -10.60 -0.73 7.85
CA GLU A 105 -10.77 -2.03 7.21
C GLU A 105 -12.25 -2.32 6.92
N MET A 106 -12.52 -3.31 6.07
CA MET A 106 -13.86 -3.90 5.92
C MET A 106 -13.96 -5.14 6.80
N LYS A 107 -14.81 -5.09 7.83
CA LYS A 107 -15.07 -6.21 8.74
C LYS A 107 -16.54 -6.61 8.70
N ASN A 108 -16.83 -7.85 8.30
CA ASN A 108 -18.19 -8.36 8.15
C ASN A 108 -19.08 -7.45 7.28
N GLY A 109 -18.54 -6.93 6.17
CA GLY A 109 -19.26 -6.06 5.24
C GLY A 109 -19.50 -4.63 5.73
N LYS A 110 -18.89 -4.23 6.85
CA LYS A 110 -19.00 -2.87 7.40
C LYS A 110 -17.62 -2.23 7.52
N LEU A 111 -17.57 -0.90 7.36
CA LEU A 111 -16.39 -0.13 7.69
C LEU A 111 -16.10 -0.27 9.19
N ALA A 112 -14.88 -0.63 9.52
CA ALA A 112 -14.36 -0.69 10.87
C ALA A 112 -12.99 0.00 10.91
N GLN A 113 -12.56 0.31 12.12
CA GLN A 113 -11.18 0.67 12.40
C GLN A 113 -10.42 -0.61 12.76
N MET A 114 -9.17 -0.74 12.30
CA MET A 114 -8.32 -1.88 12.65
C MET A 114 -8.14 -1.97 14.19
N SER A 115 -7.90 -3.17 14.71
CA SER A 115 -7.68 -3.37 16.16
C SER A 115 -6.37 -2.76 16.64
N ASP A 116 -5.31 -2.88 15.83
CA ASP A 116 -3.95 -2.54 16.20
C ASP A 116 -3.52 -1.26 15.46
N ILE A 117 -4.19 -0.16 15.77
CA ILE A 117 -3.87 1.14 15.16
C ILE A 117 -2.80 1.88 15.96
N MET A 118 -1.86 2.47 15.24
CA MET A 118 -0.86 3.42 15.76
C MET A 118 -1.32 4.88 15.63
N CYS A 119 -2.54 5.12 15.15
CA CYS A 119 -3.07 6.47 15.07
C CYS A 119 -3.41 7.00 16.48
N PRO A 120 -3.08 8.27 16.79
CA PRO A 120 -3.30 8.84 18.12
C PRO A 120 -4.76 9.25 18.38
N THR A 121 -5.67 9.02 17.43
CA THR A 121 -7.08 9.41 17.52
C THR A 121 -8.00 8.25 17.18
N ASP A 122 -9.16 8.26 17.84
CA ASP A 122 -10.32 7.50 17.40
C ASP A 122 -10.97 8.22 16.21
N TRP A 123 -11.23 7.48 15.13
CA TRP A 123 -11.79 8.05 13.91
C TRP A 123 -13.31 7.88 13.89
N ASP A 124 -14.03 8.96 13.59
CA ASP A 124 -15.48 8.89 13.38
C ASP A 124 -15.81 8.14 12.08
N LEU A 125 -16.07 6.84 12.20
CA LEU A 125 -16.42 5.99 11.06
C LEU A 125 -17.55 6.55 10.20
N SER A 126 -18.51 7.29 10.78
CA SER A 126 -19.65 7.81 10.02
C SER A 126 -19.21 8.85 8.98
N GLY A 127 -18.30 9.75 9.34
CA GLY A 127 -17.74 10.78 8.45
C GLY A 127 -16.82 10.22 7.36
N PHE A 128 -16.28 9.01 7.54
CA PHE A 128 -15.32 8.41 6.60
C PHE A 128 -15.93 7.34 5.68
N LYS A 129 -17.18 6.90 5.91
CA LYS A 129 -17.83 5.85 5.11
C LYS A 129 -17.80 6.09 3.61
N GLU A 130 -18.25 7.28 3.18
CA GLU A 130 -18.37 7.59 1.75
C GLU A 130 -17.01 7.62 1.06
N MET A 131 -15.96 8.05 1.76
CA MET A 131 -14.60 8.11 1.24
C MET A 131 -13.90 6.74 1.28
N MET A 132 -14.00 6.01 2.40
CA MET A 132 -13.18 4.83 2.66
C MET A 132 -13.73 3.55 2.06
N ILE A 133 -15.05 3.37 2.02
CA ILE A 133 -15.64 2.14 1.45
C ILE A 133 -15.24 1.94 -0.01
N PRO A 134 -15.28 2.96 -0.91
CA PRO A 134 -14.82 2.79 -2.28
C PRO A 134 -13.32 2.46 -2.37
N HIS A 135 -12.49 3.07 -1.52
CA HIS A 135 -11.05 2.80 -1.50
C HIS A 135 -10.74 1.37 -1.06
N LEU A 136 -11.36 0.91 0.03
CA LEU A 136 -11.20 -0.46 0.53
C LEU A 136 -11.68 -1.51 -0.48
N LYS A 137 -12.84 -1.29 -1.11
CA LYS A 137 -13.35 -2.19 -2.16
C LYS A 137 -12.44 -2.23 -3.37
N LYS A 138 -11.88 -1.08 -3.76
CA LYS A 138 -10.93 -1.01 -4.87
C LYS A 138 -9.64 -1.76 -4.50
N ASP A 139 -9.12 -1.55 -3.30
CA ASP A 139 -7.92 -2.23 -2.81
C ASP A 139 -8.12 -3.76 -2.79
N GLU A 140 -9.26 -4.24 -2.29
CA GLU A 140 -9.63 -5.66 -2.32
C GLU A 140 -9.62 -6.24 -3.74
N LEU A 141 -10.17 -5.52 -4.72
CA LEU A 141 -10.16 -5.94 -6.13
C LEU A 141 -8.74 -5.93 -6.74
N GLU A 142 -7.91 -4.96 -6.37
CA GLU A 142 -6.53 -4.87 -6.84
C GLU A 142 -5.66 -6.00 -6.28
N TRP A 143 -5.88 -6.39 -5.01
CA TRP A 143 -5.26 -7.57 -4.40
C TRP A 143 -5.74 -8.87 -5.06
N LYS A 144 -7.05 -9.02 -5.27
CA LYS A 144 -7.56 -10.19 -5.98
C LYS A 144 -6.96 -10.33 -7.39
N PHE A 145 -6.87 -9.22 -8.13
CA PHE A 145 -6.20 -9.21 -9.43
C PHE A 145 -4.74 -9.66 -9.31
N TYR A 146 -4.04 -9.19 -8.29
CA TYR A 146 -2.65 -9.53 -8.04
C TYR A 146 -2.46 -11.01 -7.72
N ASP A 147 -3.32 -11.60 -6.89
CA ASP A 147 -3.29 -13.03 -6.57
C ASP A 147 -3.52 -13.89 -7.84
N ASP A 148 -4.51 -13.52 -8.65
CA ASP A 148 -4.81 -14.19 -9.91
C ASP A 148 -3.61 -14.07 -10.90
N LEU A 149 -2.94 -12.91 -10.92
CA LEU A 149 -1.74 -12.64 -11.73
C LEU A 149 -0.53 -13.46 -11.26
N VAL A 150 -0.28 -13.53 -9.96
CA VAL A 150 0.81 -14.34 -9.39
C VAL A 150 0.56 -15.82 -9.64
N SER A 151 -0.68 -16.29 -9.52
CA SER A 151 -1.05 -17.66 -9.90
C SER A 151 -0.76 -17.93 -11.38
N ASP A 152 -1.11 -17.01 -12.28
CA ASP A 152 -0.82 -17.15 -13.71
C ASP A 152 0.70 -17.22 -13.98
N TRP A 153 1.45 -16.30 -13.36
CA TRP A 153 2.92 -16.28 -13.42
C TRP A 153 3.52 -17.61 -12.96
N ASN A 154 3.16 -18.04 -11.76
CA ASN A 154 3.68 -19.27 -11.14
C ASN A 154 3.38 -20.51 -11.99
N SER A 155 2.30 -20.51 -12.78
CA SER A 155 1.95 -21.65 -13.64
C SER A 155 2.72 -21.71 -14.96
N LYS A 156 3.24 -20.57 -15.45
CA LYS A 156 3.82 -20.44 -16.79
C LYS A 156 5.31 -20.09 -16.81
N TYR A 157 5.77 -19.39 -15.79
CA TYR A 157 7.06 -18.70 -15.78
C TYR A 157 7.81 -18.90 -14.46
N GLU A 158 7.45 -19.91 -13.64
CA GLU A 158 8.16 -20.15 -12.39
C GLU A 158 9.68 -20.32 -12.61
N GLY A 159 10.45 -19.74 -11.69
CA GLY A 159 11.91 -19.76 -11.72
C GLY A 159 12.54 -18.77 -12.72
N GLN A 160 11.76 -17.97 -13.45
CA GLN A 160 12.28 -16.82 -14.20
C GLN A 160 12.73 -15.70 -13.23
N PRO A 161 13.65 -14.80 -13.66
CA PRO A 161 14.13 -13.71 -12.81
C PRO A 161 13.02 -12.75 -12.37
N LEU A 162 13.15 -12.13 -11.19
CA LEU A 162 12.22 -11.12 -10.71
C LEU A 162 11.97 -9.99 -11.71
N SER A 163 13.01 -9.52 -12.41
CA SER A 163 12.88 -8.46 -13.42
C SER A 163 11.85 -8.81 -14.50
N LYS A 164 11.74 -10.09 -14.87
CA LYS A 164 10.72 -10.57 -15.81
C LYS A 164 9.33 -10.60 -15.20
N PHE A 165 9.20 -10.94 -13.92
CA PHE A 165 7.93 -10.83 -13.21
C PHE A 165 7.46 -9.37 -13.15
N LEU A 166 8.34 -8.43 -12.81
CA LEU A 166 8.01 -7.01 -12.74
C LEU A 166 7.56 -6.45 -14.09
N GLU A 167 8.27 -6.78 -15.18
CA GLU A 167 7.85 -6.45 -16.56
C GLU A 167 6.47 -7.03 -16.89
N PHE A 168 6.27 -8.33 -16.61
CA PHE A 168 5.00 -9.01 -16.84
C PHE A 168 3.85 -8.34 -16.09
N MET A 169 4.05 -8.10 -14.79
CA MET A 169 3.07 -7.54 -13.89
C MET A 169 2.62 -6.14 -14.33
N LEU A 170 3.57 -5.25 -14.64
CA LEU A 170 3.26 -3.89 -15.09
C LEU A 170 2.48 -3.89 -16.41
N ASN A 171 2.83 -4.77 -17.35
CA ASN A 171 2.11 -4.92 -18.62
C ASN A 171 0.67 -5.39 -18.39
N GLN A 172 0.43 -6.33 -17.47
CA GLN A 172 -0.92 -6.80 -17.16
C GLN A 172 -1.79 -5.69 -16.55
N VAL A 173 -1.23 -4.88 -15.65
CA VAL A 173 -1.96 -3.72 -15.08
C VAL A 173 -2.28 -2.70 -16.18
N GLU A 174 -1.33 -2.39 -17.05
CA GLU A 174 -1.57 -1.45 -18.16
C GLU A 174 -2.70 -1.94 -19.10
N LEU A 175 -2.72 -3.24 -19.41
CA LEU A 175 -3.79 -3.84 -20.21
C LEU A 175 -5.13 -3.79 -19.50
N TYR A 176 -5.17 -4.11 -18.21
CA TYR A 176 -6.37 -4.04 -17.38
C TYR A 176 -6.96 -2.63 -17.34
N LEU A 177 -6.12 -1.61 -17.19
CA LEU A 177 -6.57 -0.21 -17.16
C LEU A 177 -7.07 0.32 -18.50
N LYS A 178 -6.68 -0.29 -19.64
CA LYS A 178 -7.17 0.09 -20.98
C LYS A 178 -8.57 -0.42 -21.29
N VAL A 179 -9.06 -1.42 -20.55
CA VAL A 179 -10.36 -2.07 -20.79
C VAL A 179 -11.43 -1.68 -19.76
N GLN A 180 -11.09 -0.82 -18.78
CA GLN A 180 -12.03 -0.17 -17.86
C GLN A 180 -12.54 1.15 -18.43
#